data_AF-A0A7W1JRH6-F1
#
_entry.id   AF-A0A7W1JRH6-F1
#
_cell.length_a   1.000
_cell.length_b   1.000
_cell.length_c   1.000
_cell.angle_alpha   90.00
_cell.angle_beta   90.00
_cell.angle_gamma   90.00
#
_symmetry.space_group_name_H-M   'P 1'
#
loop_
_entity.id
_entity.type
_entity.pdbx_description
1 polymer ?
#
loop_
_entity_poly.entity_id
_entity_poly.type
_entity_poly.pdbx_seq_one_letter_code
_entity_poly.pdbx_strand_id
1 'polypeptide(L)'
;MPIPQMGVLWATEFAREPTQVVRQLQAQSKLRDASDQPDSPSYIRDRTPLKKGQITTQDLRDEIRRDPALPILLSDDVFRKAVVKGVEEGVYIYQRGSLLAGKGDPIPAIQIDVESVVFTMDFARSKGIWPRPALMSSHEPTIVRPITATAGGGGDVITEDFGGAGFREGAVAQQFVSQVSSAKTFSSEGVLKEALRKVFEQARSAKLDKVDKLSIRVFDHADAFKLIPISNSISGAKKTITMSGEFITAEDSNMAFEFSGAAKDASTIKDYFEPQFRAAKESDLKTTIAFEFESGLLLGEDVTEKFIEKLTRFASATAYVEASAEVK
;
A
#
# COMPACT_ATOMS: atom_id res chain seq x y z
N MET A 1 11.23 -74.21 -2.73
CA MET A 1 11.69 -72.81 -2.81
C MET A 1 10.50 -71.90 -2.59
N PRO A 2 10.37 -71.27 -1.41
CA PRO A 2 9.45 -70.17 -1.20
C PRO A 2 10.19 -68.83 -1.19
N ILE A 3 9.61 -67.82 -1.81
CA ILE A 3 10.10 -66.42 -1.83
C ILE A 3 9.69 -65.77 -0.50
N PRO A 4 10.60 -65.17 0.29
CA PRO A 4 10.21 -64.37 1.43
C PRO A 4 9.91 -62.93 0.99
N GLN A 5 8.76 -62.41 1.43
CA GLN A 5 8.48 -60.98 1.42
C GLN A 5 9.42 -60.25 2.40
N MET A 6 10.12 -59.23 1.90
CA MET A 6 10.76 -58.17 2.68
C MET A 6 10.34 -56.87 1.98
N GLY A 7 9.59 -55.95 2.57
CA GLY A 7 9.77 -55.44 3.93
C GLY A 7 10.24 -53.99 3.77
N VAL A 8 9.27 -53.08 3.74
CA VAL A 8 9.40 -51.63 3.58
C VAL A 8 10.33 -51.05 4.65
N LEU A 9 11.58 -50.73 4.31
CA LEU A 9 12.53 -50.08 5.23
C LEU A 9 13.53 -49.18 4.48
N TRP A 10 13.07 -48.01 4.00
CA TRP A 10 13.95 -46.90 3.57
C TRP A 10 13.35 -45.51 3.85
N ALA A 11 12.54 -45.36 4.91
CA ALA A 11 11.83 -44.09 5.19
C ALA A 11 12.06 -43.51 6.59
N THR A 12 13.14 -43.87 7.28
CA THR A 12 13.37 -43.39 8.67
C THR A 12 14.81 -42.99 8.95
N GLU A 13 15.41 -42.18 8.08
CA GLU A 13 16.72 -41.56 8.36
C GLU A 13 16.81 -40.08 7.92
N PHE A 14 15.78 -39.29 8.26
CA PHE A 14 15.82 -37.81 8.11
C PHE A 14 15.11 -37.05 9.25
N ALA A 15 14.86 -37.68 10.41
CA ALA A 15 14.04 -37.08 11.47
C ALA A 15 14.81 -36.57 12.71
N ARG A 16 16.13 -36.37 12.63
CA ARG A 16 16.90 -35.72 13.70
C ARG A 16 17.88 -34.78 13.02
N GLU A 17 17.77 -33.48 13.28
CA GLU A 17 18.80 -32.42 13.22
C GLU A 17 18.25 -30.96 13.18
N PRO A 18 16.95 -30.62 12.95
CA PRO A 18 16.55 -29.20 12.99
C PRO A 18 16.44 -28.61 14.42
N THR A 19 16.55 -29.42 15.48
CA THR A 19 16.29 -28.98 16.86
C THR A 19 17.45 -28.22 17.51
N GLN A 20 18.70 -28.49 17.11
CA GLN A 20 19.87 -27.90 17.76
C GLN A 20 20.10 -26.45 17.33
N VAL A 21 19.90 -26.14 16.05
CA VAL A 21 19.98 -24.78 15.49
C VAL A 21 18.89 -23.88 16.08
N VAL A 22 17.66 -24.37 16.18
CA VAL A 22 16.54 -23.64 16.79
C VAL A 22 16.82 -23.32 18.26
N ARG A 23 17.33 -24.29 19.04
CA ARG A 23 17.73 -24.06 20.45
C ARG A 23 18.86 -23.04 20.57
N GLN A 24 19.86 -23.10 19.69
CA GLN A 24 20.97 -22.16 19.70
C GLN A 24 20.50 -20.72 19.39
N LEU A 25 19.60 -20.56 18.41
CA LEU A 25 19.03 -19.26 18.03
C LEU A 25 18.09 -18.70 19.11
N GLN A 26 17.32 -19.55 19.79
CA GLN A 26 16.54 -19.17 20.98
C GLN A 26 17.44 -18.74 22.14
N ALA A 27 18.52 -19.48 22.42
CA ALA A 27 19.49 -19.14 23.46
C ALA A 27 20.19 -17.79 23.18
N GLN A 28 20.37 -17.43 21.91
CA GLN A 28 20.92 -16.13 21.49
C GLN A 28 19.86 -15.02 21.39
N SER A 29 18.62 -15.27 21.82
CA SER A 29 17.49 -14.32 21.73
C SER A 29 17.23 -13.82 20.30
N LYS A 30 17.59 -14.62 19.28
CA LYS A 30 17.39 -14.30 17.86
C LYS A 30 16.10 -14.89 17.30
N LEU A 31 15.48 -15.80 18.06
CA LEU A 31 14.24 -16.46 17.71
C LEU A 31 13.29 -16.38 18.91
N ARG A 32 12.04 -16.01 18.68
CA ARG A 32 10.99 -16.00 19.71
C ARG A 32 9.86 -16.92 19.31
N ASP A 33 9.47 -17.79 20.24
CA ASP A 33 8.33 -18.68 20.08
C ASP A 33 7.07 -18.11 20.75
N ALA A 34 5.89 -18.67 20.47
CA ALA A 34 4.60 -18.20 20.99
C ALA A 34 4.52 -18.14 22.53
N SER A 35 5.35 -18.92 23.22
CA SER A 35 5.44 -18.96 24.69
C SER A 35 6.38 -17.90 25.27
N ASP A 36 7.22 -17.26 24.45
CA ASP A 36 8.17 -16.24 24.91
C ASP A 36 7.49 -14.89 25.14
N GLN A 37 8.06 -14.11 26.06
CA GLN A 37 7.64 -12.72 26.26
C GLN A 37 8.12 -11.82 25.12
N PRO A 38 7.27 -10.88 24.66
CA PRO A 38 7.67 -9.92 23.64
C PRO A 38 8.74 -8.96 24.15
N ASP A 39 9.54 -8.44 23.22
CA ASP A 39 10.54 -7.42 23.52
C ASP A 39 9.90 -6.11 24.00
N SER A 40 10.72 -5.25 24.59
CA SER A 40 10.26 -3.95 25.11
C SER A 40 9.59 -3.13 24.00
N PRO A 41 8.37 -2.60 24.24
CA PRO A 41 7.71 -1.73 23.28
C PRO A 41 8.57 -0.55 22.86
N SER A 42 9.29 0.11 23.76
CA SER A 42 10.18 1.23 23.40
C SER A 42 11.32 0.81 22.45
N TYR A 43 11.85 -0.39 22.62
CA TYR A 43 12.90 -0.93 21.74
C TYR A 43 12.37 -1.20 20.33
N ILE A 44 11.17 -1.79 20.21
CA ILE A 44 10.50 -2.01 18.92
C ILE A 44 10.18 -0.66 18.26
N ARG A 45 9.70 0.34 19.02
CA ARG A 45 9.41 1.68 18.52
C ARG A 45 10.63 2.34 17.87
N ASP A 46 11.76 2.31 18.57
CA ASP A 46 12.97 3.03 18.14
C ASP A 46 13.68 2.37 16.95
N ARG A 47 13.45 1.06 16.77
CA ARG A 47 13.99 0.23 15.68
C ARG A 47 13.07 0.11 14.47
N THR A 48 11.83 0.55 14.58
CA THR A 48 10.86 0.52 13.49
C THR A 48 10.45 1.94 13.09
N PRO A 49 9.78 2.12 11.93
CA PRO A 49 9.23 3.41 11.53
C PRO A 49 8.21 4.00 12.52
N LEU A 50 7.82 3.27 13.58
CA LEU A 50 7.09 3.82 14.73
C LEU A 50 7.76 5.04 15.36
N LYS A 51 9.07 5.21 15.24
CA LYS A 51 9.76 6.46 15.64
C LYS A 51 9.21 7.71 14.93
N LYS A 52 8.62 7.55 13.73
CA LYS A 52 7.96 8.63 12.98
C LYS A 52 6.52 8.89 13.45
N GLY A 53 6.00 8.06 14.35
CA GLY A 53 4.79 8.33 15.12
C GLY A 53 3.62 7.38 14.87
N GLN A 54 3.53 6.77 13.67
CA GLN A 54 2.44 5.86 13.29
C GLN A 54 2.93 4.79 12.31
N ILE A 55 2.30 3.62 12.34
CA ILE A 55 2.51 2.54 11.38
C ILE A 55 1.29 1.61 11.39
N THR A 56 1.00 0.92 10.29
CA THR A 56 -0.01 -0.16 10.32
C THR A 56 0.54 -1.38 11.07
N THR A 57 -0.33 -2.21 11.64
CA THR A 57 0.10 -3.46 12.30
C THR A 57 0.75 -4.44 11.33
N GLN A 58 0.31 -4.44 10.06
CA GLN A 58 0.93 -5.25 9.01
C GLN A 58 2.34 -4.74 8.70
N ASP A 59 2.51 -3.45 8.47
CA ASP A 59 3.84 -2.86 8.20
C ASP A 59 4.76 -3.01 9.41
N LEU A 60 4.24 -2.91 10.64
CA LEU A 60 5.02 -3.13 11.85
C LEU A 60 5.52 -4.57 11.96
N ARG A 61 4.69 -5.55 11.59
CA ARG A 61 5.08 -6.97 11.55
C ARG A 61 6.14 -7.23 10.49
N ASP A 62 5.99 -6.61 9.33
CA ASP A 62 6.92 -6.79 8.22
C ASP A 62 8.26 -6.10 8.52
N GLU A 63 8.25 -4.97 9.22
CA GLU A 63 9.48 -4.31 9.67
C GLU A 63 10.23 -5.13 10.73
N ILE A 64 9.52 -5.73 11.69
CA ILE A 64 10.14 -6.60 12.71
C ILE A 64 10.83 -7.81 12.05
N ARG A 65 10.30 -8.29 10.92
CA ARG A 65 10.91 -9.37 10.12
C ARG A 65 12.06 -8.88 9.25
N ARG A 66 12.08 -7.59 8.90
CA ARG A 66 13.07 -6.99 8.02
C ARG A 66 14.34 -6.58 8.75
N ASP A 67 14.24 -6.10 10.00
CA ASP A 67 15.42 -5.68 10.77
C ASP A 67 16.12 -6.89 11.43
N PRO A 68 17.36 -7.25 11.04
CA PRO A 68 18.12 -8.35 11.64
C PRO A 68 18.53 -8.11 13.11
N ALA A 69 18.36 -6.88 13.61
CA ALA A 69 18.55 -6.53 15.01
C ALA A 69 17.37 -6.93 15.91
N LEU A 70 16.19 -7.17 15.33
CA LEU A 70 15.00 -7.67 16.03
C LEU A 70 14.93 -9.21 15.93
N PRO A 71 14.39 -9.89 16.94
CA PRO A 71 14.27 -11.35 16.89
C PRO A 71 13.21 -11.77 15.89
N ILE A 72 13.49 -12.89 15.23
CA ILE A 72 12.56 -13.54 14.30
C ILE A 72 11.42 -14.15 15.13
N LEU A 73 10.21 -13.65 14.90
CA LEU A 73 9.00 -14.16 15.54
C LEU A 73 8.49 -15.39 14.77
N LEU A 74 8.49 -16.56 15.42
CA LEU A 74 7.98 -17.81 14.84
C LEU A 74 6.45 -17.83 14.74
N SER A 75 5.77 -17.10 15.64
CA SER A 75 4.32 -16.96 15.65
C SER A 75 3.92 -15.50 15.73
N ASP A 76 2.76 -15.21 15.14
CA ASP A 76 2.08 -13.91 15.24
C ASP A 76 1.56 -13.62 16.66
N ASP A 77 1.49 -14.63 17.53
CA ASP A 77 1.06 -14.46 18.91
C ASP A 77 2.01 -13.57 19.70
N VAL A 78 3.32 -13.69 19.45
CA VAL A 78 4.35 -12.85 20.11
C VAL A 78 4.20 -11.40 19.67
N PHE A 79 3.90 -11.18 18.39
CA PHE A 79 3.62 -9.85 17.84
C PHE A 79 2.37 -9.23 18.47
N ARG A 80 1.26 -9.98 18.54
CA ARG A 80 0.02 -9.49 19.17
C ARG A 80 0.25 -9.16 20.64
N LYS A 81 0.97 -10.01 21.38
CA LYS A 81 1.38 -9.74 22.77
C LYS A 81 2.26 -8.49 22.88
N ALA A 82 3.16 -8.23 21.93
CA ALA A 82 4.00 -7.04 21.92
C ALA A 82 3.17 -5.74 21.79
N VAL A 83 2.17 -5.75 20.90
CA VAL A 83 1.26 -4.61 20.70
C VAL A 83 0.39 -4.40 21.94
N VAL A 84 -0.21 -5.46 22.49
CA VAL A 84 -1.00 -5.41 23.73
C VAL A 84 -0.19 -4.81 24.87
N LYS A 85 1.01 -5.34 25.11
CA LYS A 85 1.92 -4.85 26.16
C LYS A 85 2.28 -3.38 25.97
N GLY A 86 2.52 -2.94 24.74
CA GLY A 86 2.80 -1.53 24.45
C GLY A 86 1.60 -0.61 24.68
N VAL A 87 0.36 -1.09 24.49
CA VAL A 87 -0.86 -0.34 24.83
C VAL A 87 -1.08 -0.30 26.36
N GLU A 88 -0.83 -1.40 27.07
CA GLU A 88 -0.91 -1.47 28.54
C GLU A 88 0.09 -0.56 29.24
N GLU A 89 1.35 -0.56 28.77
CA GLU A 89 2.40 0.33 29.26
C GLU A 89 2.14 1.80 28.88
N GLY A 90 1.22 2.04 27.94
CA GLY A 90 0.86 3.36 27.43
C GLY A 90 1.89 3.94 26.47
N VAL A 91 2.74 3.10 25.88
CA VAL A 91 3.69 3.50 24.82
C VAL A 91 2.96 3.62 23.49
N TYR A 92 1.94 2.78 23.28
CA TYR A 92 1.15 2.69 22.06
C TYR A 92 -0.32 2.98 22.27
N ILE A 93 -0.97 3.35 21.17
CA ILE A 93 -2.42 3.40 21.05
C ILE A 93 -2.77 2.62 19.80
N TYR A 94 -3.63 1.62 19.97
CA TYR A 94 -4.11 0.78 18.88
C TYR A 94 -5.44 1.34 18.37
N GLN A 95 -5.54 1.55 17.06
CA GLN A 95 -6.77 1.96 16.42
C GLN A 95 -7.10 1.01 15.28
N ARG A 96 -8.34 0.53 15.22
CA ARG A 96 -8.88 -0.21 14.09
C ARG A 96 -10.23 0.39 13.72
N GLY A 97 -10.29 1.10 12.59
CA GLY A 97 -11.46 1.88 12.21
C GLY A 97 -11.87 2.88 13.31
N SER A 98 -13.03 2.68 13.93
CA SER A 98 -13.55 3.51 15.04
C SER A 98 -13.17 3.01 16.44
N LEU A 99 -12.58 1.82 16.55
CA LEU A 99 -12.20 1.21 17.82
C LEU A 99 -10.79 1.68 18.21
N LEU A 100 -10.72 2.53 19.23
CA LEU A 100 -9.46 3.05 19.76
C LEU A 100 -9.22 2.49 21.16
N ALA A 101 -8.14 1.75 21.31
CA ALA A 101 -7.69 1.16 22.56
C ALA A 101 -6.40 1.85 23.00
N GLY A 102 -6.51 2.65 24.06
CA GLY A 102 -5.38 3.26 24.75
C GLY A 102 -5.20 2.65 26.14
N LYS A 103 -4.29 3.24 26.91
CA LYS A 103 -4.00 2.82 28.28
C LYS A 103 -5.27 2.86 29.15
N GLY A 104 -5.69 1.70 29.67
CA GLY A 104 -6.83 1.56 30.58
C GLY A 104 -8.16 1.13 29.92
N ASP A 105 -8.18 0.95 28.60
CA ASP A 105 -9.35 0.45 27.87
C ASP A 105 -9.30 -1.07 27.69
N PRO A 106 -10.45 -1.75 27.52
CA PRO A 106 -10.46 -3.16 27.10
C PRO A 106 -9.82 -3.29 25.72
N ILE A 107 -8.64 -3.92 25.66
CA ILE A 107 -7.87 -4.10 24.43
C ILE A 107 -8.57 -5.17 23.58
N PRO A 108 -8.99 -4.85 22.35
CA PRO A 108 -9.58 -5.84 21.46
C PRO A 108 -8.55 -6.85 20.98
N ALA A 109 -9.02 -7.97 20.40
CA ALA A 109 -8.14 -8.90 19.71
C ALA A 109 -7.39 -8.16 18.59
N ILE A 110 -6.10 -7.92 18.80
CA ILE A 110 -5.23 -7.21 17.85
C ILE A 110 -5.26 -7.96 16.53
N GLN A 111 -5.71 -7.32 15.46
CA GLN A 111 -5.62 -7.87 14.10
C GLN A 111 -4.36 -7.34 13.40
N ILE A 112 -3.83 -8.17 12.50
CA ILE A 112 -2.63 -7.87 11.72
C ILE A 112 -3.14 -7.63 10.30
N ASP A 113 -3.47 -6.39 10.02
CA ASP A 113 -4.05 -5.95 8.76
C ASP A 113 -3.62 -4.51 8.45
N VAL A 114 -4.00 -4.05 7.25
CA VAL A 114 -3.72 -2.69 6.76
C VAL A 114 -4.65 -1.65 7.40
N GLU A 115 -5.78 -2.06 7.98
CA GLU A 115 -6.81 -1.18 8.57
C GLU A 115 -6.56 -0.86 10.06
N SER A 116 -5.66 -1.62 10.69
CA SER A 116 -5.24 -1.53 12.07
C SER A 116 -3.95 -0.74 12.16
N VAL A 117 -3.99 0.40 12.85
CA VAL A 117 -2.87 1.32 13.00
C VAL A 117 -2.42 1.37 14.46
N VAL A 118 -1.11 1.34 14.65
CA VAL A 118 -0.46 1.54 15.95
C VAL A 118 0.17 2.93 15.95
N PHE A 119 -0.27 3.76 16.89
CA PHE A 119 0.28 5.08 17.13
C PHE A 119 1.18 5.07 18.35
N THR A 120 2.21 5.91 18.35
CA THR A 120 2.95 6.22 19.57
C THR A 120 2.17 7.21 20.43
N MET A 121 2.32 7.13 21.75
CA MET A 121 1.61 8.04 22.67
C MET A 121 1.94 9.52 22.42
N ASP A 122 3.18 9.84 22.05
CA ASP A 122 3.61 11.22 21.76
C ASP A 122 2.95 11.76 20.48
N PHE A 123 2.82 10.92 19.45
CA PHE A 123 2.12 11.27 18.21
C PHE A 123 0.60 11.41 18.45
N ALA A 124 0.01 10.50 19.22
CA ALA A 124 -1.41 10.55 19.53
C ALA A 124 -1.80 11.73 20.43
N ARG A 125 -0.92 12.15 21.35
CA ARG A 125 -1.11 13.35 22.18
C ARG A 125 -0.98 14.64 21.36
N SER A 126 0.03 14.72 20.50
CA SER A 126 0.25 15.90 19.65
C SER A 126 -0.83 16.09 18.58
N LYS A 127 -1.46 15.01 18.12
CA LYS A 127 -2.60 15.03 17.19
C LYS A 127 -3.97 15.05 17.89
N GLY A 128 -4.02 15.09 19.22
CA GLY A 128 -5.29 15.12 19.96
C GLY A 128 -6.16 13.86 19.81
N ILE A 129 -5.59 12.78 19.27
CA ILE A 129 -6.21 11.45 19.13
C ILE A 129 -6.41 10.83 20.53
N TRP A 130 -5.58 11.23 21.51
CA TRP A 130 -5.65 10.80 22.90
C TRP A 130 -5.19 11.89 23.88
N PRO A 131 -5.83 12.06 25.06
CA PRO A 131 -6.98 11.32 25.60
C PRO A 131 -8.32 11.68 24.94
N ARG A 132 -9.29 10.76 24.99
CA ARG A 132 -10.64 10.97 24.41
C ARG A 132 -11.29 12.26 24.96
N PRO A 133 -11.83 13.15 24.11
CA PRO A 133 -12.70 14.23 24.56
C PRO A 133 -13.92 13.62 25.27
N ALA A 134 -14.24 14.09 26.47
CA ALA A 134 -15.42 13.63 27.18
C ALA A 134 -16.70 13.99 26.41
N LEU A 135 -17.43 12.99 25.90
CA LEU A 135 -18.84 13.15 25.52
C LEU A 135 -19.64 13.34 26.81
N MET A 136 -20.13 14.55 27.07
CA MET A 136 -21.24 14.70 28.00
C MET A 136 -22.50 14.08 27.36
N SER A 137 -23.08 13.12 28.08
CA SER A 137 -24.22 12.31 27.67
C SER A 137 -25.55 13.07 27.71
N SER A 138 -26.44 12.71 26.77
CA SER A 138 -27.87 12.39 26.96
C SER A 138 -28.77 13.30 27.84
N HIS A 139 -29.82 13.89 27.25
CA HIS A 139 -31.27 13.62 27.49
C HIS A 139 -32.18 14.80 27.02
N GLU A 140 -33.18 14.48 26.18
CA GLU A 140 -34.40 15.25 25.80
C GLU A 140 -35.30 15.57 27.03
N PRO A 141 -36.40 16.40 27.00
CA PRO A 141 -37.14 16.92 25.84
C PRO A 141 -37.77 18.36 25.95
N THR A 142 -38.47 18.75 24.87
CA THR A 142 -39.71 19.59 24.84
C THR A 142 -39.64 21.14 24.81
N ILE A 143 -39.96 21.67 23.61
CA ILE A 143 -40.86 22.79 23.20
C ILE A 143 -40.82 24.17 23.94
N VAL A 144 -40.68 25.27 23.15
CA VAL A 144 -41.54 26.50 23.02
C VAL A 144 -40.68 27.76 22.69
N ARG A 145 -41.17 28.57 21.73
CA ARG A 145 -40.66 29.87 21.19
C ARG A 145 -40.62 31.02 22.24
N PRO A 146 -40.41 32.31 21.84
CA PRO A 146 -39.21 33.05 21.41
C PRO A 146 -38.93 34.22 22.42
N ILE A 147 -38.53 35.43 21.97
CA ILE A 147 -38.32 36.75 22.66
C ILE A 147 -37.05 36.92 23.55
N THR A 148 -36.33 38.05 23.66
CA THR A 148 -36.15 39.36 22.99
C THR A 148 -34.99 40.08 23.75
N ALA A 149 -34.26 40.98 23.08
CA ALA A 149 -33.63 42.19 23.63
C ALA A 149 -32.35 42.17 24.53
N THR A 150 -31.29 42.80 23.97
CA THR A 150 -30.73 44.10 24.44
C THR A 150 -29.42 44.16 25.26
N ALA A 151 -28.45 44.85 24.63
CA ALA A 151 -27.48 45.86 25.11
C ALA A 151 -26.18 45.54 25.88
N GLY A 152 -25.17 46.35 25.49
CA GLY A 152 -23.95 46.76 26.22
C GLY A 152 -22.74 45.90 25.87
N GLY A 153 -21.71 46.34 25.12
CA GLY A 153 -20.93 47.58 25.24
C GLY A 153 -20.00 47.45 26.46
N GLY A 154 -18.68 47.57 26.43
CA GLY A 154 -17.60 47.82 25.47
C GLY A 154 -16.30 47.78 26.31
N GLY A 155 -15.10 47.76 25.70
CA GLY A 155 -13.86 47.99 26.46
C GLY A 155 -12.61 47.29 25.93
N ASP A 156 -11.54 48.07 25.83
CA ASP A 156 -10.31 47.92 25.06
C ASP A 156 -9.28 46.84 25.50
N VAL A 157 -8.58 46.36 24.47
CA VAL A 157 -7.12 46.15 24.28
C VAL A 157 -6.24 45.84 25.49
N ILE A 158 -5.60 44.65 25.42
CA ILE A 158 -4.15 44.52 25.64
C ILE A 158 -3.58 43.52 24.62
N THR A 159 -2.59 43.97 23.87
CA THR A 159 -1.70 43.24 22.96
C THR A 159 -0.63 42.47 23.73
N GLU A 160 -0.37 41.23 23.32
CA GLU A 160 0.96 40.56 23.19
C GLU A 160 0.67 39.10 22.79
N ASP A 161 0.77 38.79 21.50
CA ASP A 161 1.96 38.18 20.89
C ASP A 161 2.23 36.78 21.43
N PHE A 162 1.74 35.77 20.71
CA PHE A 162 2.58 34.71 20.14
C PHE A 162 1.73 33.93 19.13
N GLY A 163 2.23 33.89 17.90
CA GLY A 163 1.50 33.46 16.71
C GLY A 163 1.30 31.95 16.55
N GLY A 164 0.61 31.63 15.45
CA GLY A 164 0.37 30.28 14.95
C GLY A 164 -1.09 29.89 15.11
N ALA A 165 -2.03 30.36 14.28
CA ALA A 165 -2.19 29.97 12.88
C ALA A 165 -2.05 28.44 12.68
N GLY A 166 -3.18 27.73 12.64
CA GLY A 166 -3.19 26.34 12.20
C GLY A 166 -4.35 25.49 12.72
N PHE A 167 -5.55 25.72 12.21
CA PHE A 167 -6.48 24.66 11.73
C PHE A 167 -6.35 23.28 12.42
N ARG A 168 -7.30 22.84 13.27
CA ARG A 168 -8.56 22.18 12.84
C ARG A 168 -8.38 21.61 11.42
N GLU A 169 -7.94 20.38 11.24
CA GLU A 169 -8.61 19.15 11.70
C GLU A 169 -10.13 19.34 11.78
N GLY A 170 -10.76 19.28 10.62
CA GLY A 170 -11.83 18.32 10.39
C GLY A 170 -11.41 17.49 9.19
N ALA A 171 -11.62 16.17 9.12
CA ALA A 171 -12.20 15.26 10.07
C ALA A 171 -11.79 13.85 9.62
N VAL A 172 -11.76 12.92 10.57
CA VAL A 172 -11.81 11.49 10.31
C VAL A 172 -12.97 11.14 9.38
N ALA A 173 -12.63 10.31 8.38
CA ALA A 173 -13.49 9.37 7.67
C ALA A 173 -14.85 9.90 7.22
N GLN A 174 -14.88 10.49 6.02
CA GLN A 174 -15.92 10.10 5.08
C GLN A 174 -15.39 8.90 4.31
N GLN A 175 -16.07 7.78 4.47
CA GLN A 175 -16.44 6.86 3.41
C GLN A 175 -15.35 6.63 2.35
N PHE A 176 -14.97 5.37 2.16
CA PHE A 176 -14.79 4.87 0.80
C PHE A 176 -16.14 4.98 0.05
N VAL A 177 -16.63 6.21 -0.17
CA VAL A 177 -16.91 6.57 -1.53
C VAL A 177 -15.57 6.34 -2.20
N SER A 178 -15.52 5.46 -3.20
CA SER A 178 -14.73 5.74 -4.39
C SER A 178 -14.67 7.25 -4.46
N GLN A 179 -13.51 7.90 -4.33
CA GLN A 179 -13.52 9.32 -4.58
C GLN A 179 -14.03 9.35 -6.00
N VAL A 180 -15.32 9.70 -6.14
CA VAL A 180 -15.94 10.13 -7.36
C VAL A 180 -15.30 11.50 -7.50
N SER A 181 -13.99 11.51 -7.74
CA SER A 181 -13.49 12.03 -8.97
C SER A 181 -14.60 11.70 -9.95
N SER A 182 -15.38 12.71 -10.27
CA SER A 182 -16.20 12.73 -11.46
C SER A 182 -15.36 12.45 -12.72
N ALA A 183 -14.06 12.11 -12.58
CA ALA A 183 -13.30 11.14 -13.35
C ALA A 183 -14.18 10.07 -13.97
N LYS A 184 -14.69 10.41 -15.14
CA LYS A 184 -15.34 9.46 -16.00
C LYS A 184 -14.24 8.55 -16.54
N THR A 185 -14.28 7.29 -16.10
CA THR A 185 -13.30 6.28 -16.51
C THR A 185 -13.86 5.40 -17.61
N PHE A 186 -13.07 5.20 -18.66
CA PHE A 186 -13.37 4.29 -19.76
C PHE A 186 -12.27 3.24 -19.84
N SER A 187 -12.63 1.98 -19.98
CA SER A 187 -11.64 0.91 -20.12
C SER A 187 -12.02 -0.08 -21.22
N SER A 188 -10.98 -0.64 -21.83
CA SER A 188 -11.11 -1.73 -22.79
C SER A 188 -9.90 -2.64 -22.71
N GLU A 189 -10.17 -3.93 -22.78
CA GLU A 189 -9.16 -4.98 -22.90
C GLU A 189 -9.04 -5.44 -24.35
N GLY A 190 -7.85 -5.85 -24.77
CA GLY A 190 -7.61 -6.33 -26.11
C GLY A 190 -6.17 -6.13 -26.57
N VAL A 191 -5.97 -6.31 -27.86
CA VAL A 191 -4.71 -5.91 -28.51
C VAL A 191 -4.53 -4.39 -28.35
N LEU A 192 -3.32 -3.94 -28.03
CA LEU A 192 -2.97 -2.56 -27.69
C LEU A 192 -3.65 -1.51 -28.58
N LYS A 193 -3.55 -1.69 -29.90
CA LYS A 193 -4.16 -0.76 -30.87
C LYS A 193 -5.68 -0.67 -30.70
N GLU A 194 -6.35 -1.81 -30.62
CA GLU A 194 -7.81 -1.90 -30.52
C GLU A 194 -8.32 -1.45 -29.16
N ALA A 195 -7.60 -1.79 -28.08
CA ALA A 195 -7.93 -1.34 -26.73
C ALA A 195 -7.88 0.19 -26.61
N LEU A 196 -6.82 0.82 -27.14
CA LEU A 196 -6.71 2.28 -27.17
C LEU A 196 -7.79 2.94 -28.04
N ARG A 197 -8.06 2.40 -29.23
CA ARG A 197 -9.13 2.91 -30.11
C ARG A 197 -10.48 2.90 -29.42
N LYS A 198 -10.85 1.77 -28.80
CA LYS A 198 -12.11 1.63 -28.08
C LYS A 198 -12.22 2.60 -26.91
N VAL A 199 -11.17 2.78 -26.12
CA VAL A 199 -11.16 3.73 -25.00
C VAL A 199 -11.37 5.18 -25.49
N PHE A 200 -10.71 5.60 -26.56
CA PHE A 200 -10.91 6.93 -27.13
C PHE A 200 -12.28 7.10 -27.80
N GLU A 201 -12.83 6.06 -28.44
CA GLU A 201 -14.18 6.06 -29.00
C GLU A 201 -15.26 6.16 -27.91
N GLN A 202 -15.09 5.45 -26.79
CA GLN A 202 -15.96 5.55 -25.63
C GLN A 202 -15.93 6.96 -25.03
N ALA A 203 -14.74 7.56 -24.89
CA ALA A 203 -14.58 8.91 -24.40
C ALA A 203 -15.20 9.96 -25.36
N ARG A 204 -15.05 9.80 -26.68
CA ARG A 204 -15.71 10.64 -27.69
C ARG A 204 -17.23 10.50 -27.69
N SER A 205 -17.73 9.28 -27.56
CA SER A 205 -19.17 8.99 -27.48
C SER A 205 -19.79 9.57 -26.21
N ALA A 206 -18.98 9.75 -25.17
CA ALA A 206 -19.32 10.50 -23.97
C ALA A 206 -19.25 12.04 -24.12
N LYS A 207 -18.97 12.55 -25.33
CA LYS A 207 -18.83 13.98 -25.66
C LYS A 207 -17.73 14.69 -24.87
N LEU A 208 -16.65 13.99 -24.60
CA LEU A 208 -15.46 14.58 -23.99
C LEU A 208 -14.54 15.10 -25.08
N ASP A 209 -13.95 16.27 -24.84
CA ASP A 209 -12.99 16.88 -25.76
C ASP A 209 -11.55 16.45 -25.44
N LYS A 210 -11.29 16.00 -24.20
CA LYS A 210 -9.96 15.71 -23.66
C LYS A 210 -9.96 14.55 -22.67
N VAL A 211 -8.79 13.94 -22.48
CA VAL A 211 -8.49 12.94 -21.44
C VAL A 211 -7.30 13.40 -20.60
N ASP A 212 -7.40 13.36 -19.27
CA ASP A 212 -6.33 13.83 -18.38
C ASP A 212 -5.31 12.76 -18.08
N LYS A 213 -5.75 11.50 -18.01
CA LYS A 213 -4.86 10.36 -17.74
C LYS A 213 -5.21 9.17 -18.60
N LEU A 214 -4.19 8.55 -19.16
CA LEU A 214 -4.29 7.27 -19.85
C LEU A 214 -3.38 6.25 -19.15
N SER A 215 -3.90 5.08 -18.81
CA SER A 215 -3.10 3.99 -18.24
C SER A 215 -3.20 2.74 -19.11
N ILE A 216 -2.07 2.07 -19.32
CA ILE A 216 -1.96 0.84 -20.10
C ILE A 216 -1.36 -0.24 -19.19
N ARG A 217 -2.15 -1.24 -18.86
CA ARG A 217 -1.71 -2.44 -18.13
C ARG A 217 -1.33 -3.52 -19.12
N VAL A 218 -0.10 -4.00 -19.05
CA VAL A 218 0.46 -5.04 -19.92
C VAL A 218 0.61 -6.33 -19.12
N PHE A 219 0.15 -7.43 -19.71
CA PHE A 219 0.10 -8.74 -19.05
C PHE A 219 1.26 -9.67 -19.41
N ASP A 220 1.98 -9.38 -20.50
CA ASP A 220 3.13 -10.16 -20.94
C ASP A 220 4.43 -9.38 -20.71
N HIS A 221 5.45 -10.04 -20.15
CA HIS A 221 6.70 -9.38 -19.80
C HIS A 221 7.49 -8.92 -21.04
N ALA A 222 7.47 -9.69 -22.13
CA ALA A 222 8.21 -9.36 -23.33
C ALA A 222 7.61 -8.12 -24.01
N ASP A 223 6.28 -8.01 -24.01
CA ASP A 223 5.60 -6.83 -24.54
C ASP A 223 5.71 -5.62 -23.59
N ALA A 224 5.68 -5.83 -22.28
CA ALA A 224 5.93 -4.78 -21.30
C ALA A 224 7.33 -4.17 -21.49
N PHE A 225 8.36 -5.01 -21.61
CA PHE A 225 9.74 -4.56 -21.81
C PHE A 225 9.98 -3.83 -23.13
N LYS A 226 9.19 -4.14 -24.19
CA LYS A 226 9.20 -3.36 -25.44
C LYS A 226 8.48 -2.01 -25.27
N LEU A 227 7.40 -1.97 -24.51
CA LEU A 227 6.56 -0.77 -24.33
C LEU A 227 7.19 0.31 -23.44
N ILE A 228 7.94 -0.08 -22.41
CA ILE A 228 8.62 0.84 -21.49
C ILE A 228 9.46 1.89 -22.23
N PRO A 229 10.43 1.54 -23.10
CA PRO A 229 11.24 2.54 -23.80
C PRO A 229 10.43 3.39 -24.78
N ILE A 230 9.37 2.83 -25.38
CA ILE A 230 8.49 3.56 -26.32
C ILE A 230 7.73 4.66 -25.57
N SER A 231 7.27 4.38 -24.36
CA SER A 231 6.57 5.37 -23.52
C SER A 231 7.40 6.64 -23.28
N ASN A 232 8.74 6.54 -23.27
CA ASN A 232 9.62 7.70 -23.14
C ASN A 232 9.52 8.67 -24.32
N SER A 233 9.22 8.16 -25.53
CA SER A 233 9.10 8.98 -26.75
C SER A 233 7.84 9.85 -26.80
N ILE A 234 6.86 9.59 -25.93
CA ILE A 234 5.63 10.37 -25.85
C ILE A 234 5.94 11.72 -25.21
N SER A 235 5.72 12.83 -25.92
CA SER A 235 5.87 14.18 -25.37
C SER A 235 4.57 14.68 -24.77
N GLY A 236 4.63 15.68 -23.88
CA GLY A 236 3.44 16.33 -23.33
C GLY A 236 2.69 15.53 -22.26
N ALA A 237 3.29 14.46 -21.74
CA ALA A 237 2.76 13.68 -20.64
C ALA A 237 3.84 13.39 -19.59
N LYS A 238 3.48 13.51 -18.32
CA LYS A 238 4.25 12.91 -17.23
C LYS A 238 4.00 11.40 -17.27
N LYS A 239 5.07 10.60 -17.32
CA LYS A 239 4.97 9.14 -17.37
C LYS A 239 5.40 8.52 -16.06
N THR A 240 4.56 7.65 -15.53
CA THR A 240 4.85 6.84 -14.36
C THR A 240 4.72 5.39 -14.77
N ILE A 241 5.70 4.56 -14.40
CA ILE A 241 5.68 3.13 -14.65
C ILE A 241 5.68 2.41 -13.31
N THR A 242 4.76 1.46 -13.17
CA THR A 242 4.73 0.53 -12.04
C THR A 242 4.93 -0.89 -12.56
N MET A 243 5.83 -1.64 -11.92
CA MET A 243 6.11 -3.03 -12.24
C MET A 243 6.04 -3.86 -10.96
N SER A 244 5.40 -5.01 -11.04
CA SER A 244 5.46 -6.07 -10.04
C SER A 244 5.84 -7.33 -10.77
N GLY A 245 7.02 -7.88 -10.47
CA GLY A 245 7.53 -9.04 -11.18
C GLY A 245 8.06 -10.11 -10.25
N GLU A 246 7.90 -11.35 -10.67
CA GLU A 246 8.45 -12.52 -10.02
C GLU A 246 9.04 -13.46 -11.07
N PHE A 247 10.11 -14.16 -10.71
CA PHE A 247 10.64 -15.23 -11.55
C PHE A 247 11.31 -16.32 -10.71
N ILE A 248 11.29 -17.53 -11.27
CA ILE A 248 11.96 -18.72 -10.73
C ILE A 248 13.19 -19.00 -11.60
N THR A 249 14.37 -19.10 -11.01
CA THR A 249 15.60 -19.42 -11.72
C THR A 249 15.64 -20.89 -12.17
N ALA A 250 16.61 -21.24 -13.02
CA ALA A 250 16.82 -22.63 -13.42
C ALA A 250 17.13 -23.58 -12.24
N GLU A 251 17.61 -23.03 -11.12
CA GLU A 251 17.89 -23.77 -9.87
C GLU A 251 16.78 -23.61 -8.82
N ASP A 252 15.55 -23.29 -9.25
CA ASP A 252 14.35 -23.19 -8.41
C ASP A 252 14.41 -22.11 -7.31
N SER A 253 15.30 -21.12 -7.44
CA SER A 253 15.31 -19.93 -6.57
C SER A 253 14.25 -18.94 -7.00
N ASN A 254 13.55 -18.33 -6.04
CA ASN A 254 12.56 -17.29 -6.31
C ASN A 254 13.16 -15.89 -6.15
N MET A 255 12.84 -14.99 -7.07
CA MET A 255 13.06 -13.57 -6.95
C MET A 255 11.75 -12.82 -7.21
N ALA A 256 11.44 -11.83 -6.37
CA ALA A 256 10.32 -10.92 -6.55
C ALA A 256 10.78 -9.47 -6.40
N PHE A 257 10.16 -8.56 -7.15
CA PHE A 257 10.45 -7.13 -7.06
C PHE A 257 9.21 -6.27 -7.35
N GLU A 258 9.24 -5.07 -6.80
CA GLU A 258 8.33 -3.99 -7.13
C GLU A 258 9.12 -2.76 -7.55
N PHE A 259 8.60 -2.04 -8.53
CA PHE A 259 9.13 -0.77 -8.98
C PHE A 259 7.98 0.22 -9.22
N SER A 260 8.17 1.46 -8.81
CA SER A 260 7.29 2.59 -9.14
C SER A 260 8.16 3.82 -9.34
N GLY A 261 8.13 4.41 -10.54
CA GLY A 261 9.00 5.53 -10.85
C GLY A 261 8.81 6.10 -12.25
N ALA A 262 9.77 6.94 -12.65
CA ALA A 262 9.75 7.57 -13.96
C ALA A 262 10.05 6.54 -15.08
N ALA A 263 9.50 6.77 -16.27
CA ALA A 263 9.71 5.89 -17.43
C ALA A 263 11.19 5.74 -17.86
N LYS A 264 12.04 6.73 -17.54
CA LYS A 264 13.48 6.67 -17.79
C LYS A 264 14.16 5.64 -16.88
N ASP A 265 13.89 5.72 -15.57
CA ASP A 265 14.46 4.78 -14.59
C ASP A 265 13.93 3.36 -14.83
N ALA A 266 12.66 3.25 -15.20
CA ALA A 266 12.05 1.98 -15.60
C ALA A 266 12.77 1.31 -16.78
N SER A 267 13.34 2.10 -17.71
CA SER A 267 14.11 1.52 -18.82
C SER A 267 15.40 0.86 -18.33
N THR A 268 16.08 1.47 -17.36
CA THR A 268 17.26 0.88 -16.71
C THR A 268 16.90 -0.38 -15.93
N ILE A 269 15.79 -0.37 -15.19
CA ILE A 269 15.28 -1.55 -14.47
C ILE A 269 14.92 -2.68 -15.44
N LYS A 270 14.25 -2.35 -16.55
CA LYS A 270 13.95 -3.28 -17.63
C LYS A 270 15.22 -3.92 -18.20
N ASP A 271 16.28 -3.17 -18.46
CA ASP A 271 17.53 -3.72 -19.01
C ASP A 271 18.23 -4.68 -18.05
N TYR A 272 18.08 -4.47 -16.73
CA TYR A 272 18.59 -5.38 -15.71
C TYR A 272 17.80 -6.69 -15.63
N PHE A 273 16.46 -6.61 -15.67
CA PHE A 273 15.60 -7.79 -15.47
C PHE A 273 15.30 -8.57 -16.75
N GLU A 274 15.33 -7.96 -17.93
CA GLU A 274 15.05 -8.64 -19.20
C GLU A 274 15.88 -9.93 -19.41
N PRO A 275 17.22 -9.96 -19.19
CA PRO A 275 17.97 -11.22 -19.29
C PRO A 275 17.54 -12.26 -18.24
N GLN A 276 17.10 -11.84 -17.05
CA GLN A 276 16.68 -12.76 -15.99
C GLN A 276 15.34 -13.40 -16.31
N PHE A 277 14.37 -12.61 -16.79
CA PHE A 277 13.08 -13.11 -17.25
C PHE A 277 13.22 -14.06 -18.45
N ARG A 278 14.17 -13.79 -19.37
CA ARG A 278 14.48 -14.70 -20.48
C ARG A 278 15.09 -16.03 -20.05
N ALA A 279 15.90 -16.02 -18.98
CA ALA A 279 16.57 -17.20 -18.47
C ALA A 279 15.75 -17.94 -17.40
N ALA A 280 14.65 -17.35 -16.93
CA ALA A 280 13.81 -17.90 -15.90
C ALA A 280 13.05 -19.14 -16.39
N LYS A 281 12.85 -20.09 -15.47
CA LYS A 281 12.01 -21.26 -15.66
C LYS A 281 10.53 -20.87 -15.69
N GLU A 282 10.14 -19.97 -14.79
CA GLU A 282 8.80 -19.38 -14.70
C GLU A 282 8.95 -17.89 -14.41
N SER A 283 8.05 -17.07 -14.95
CA SER A 283 8.02 -15.64 -14.66
C SER A 283 6.62 -15.05 -14.80
N ASP A 284 6.32 -14.06 -13.97
CA ASP A 284 5.15 -13.20 -14.09
C ASP A 284 5.60 -11.75 -13.97
N LEU A 285 5.04 -10.87 -14.80
CA LEU A 285 5.30 -9.43 -14.74
C LEU A 285 4.03 -8.65 -15.02
N LYS A 286 3.58 -7.92 -14.01
CA LYS A 286 2.49 -6.96 -14.14
C LYS A 286 3.09 -5.57 -14.31
N THR A 287 2.88 -4.97 -15.47
CA THR A 287 3.36 -3.62 -15.76
C THR A 287 2.20 -2.68 -16.04
N THR A 288 2.19 -1.49 -15.43
CA THR A 288 1.27 -0.42 -15.81
C THR A 288 2.07 0.82 -16.20
N ILE A 289 1.74 1.39 -17.36
CA ILE A 289 2.31 2.62 -17.88
C ILE A 289 1.22 3.68 -17.84
N ALA A 290 1.40 4.71 -17.00
CA ALA A 290 0.48 5.83 -16.87
C ALA A 290 1.04 7.08 -17.55
N PHE A 291 0.18 7.76 -18.30
CA PHE A 291 0.43 9.05 -18.95
C PHE A 291 -0.52 10.09 -18.35
N GLU A 292 0.01 11.07 -17.64
CA GLU A 292 -0.75 12.21 -17.11
C GLU A 292 -0.49 13.45 -17.99
N PHE A 293 -1.53 14.01 -18.58
CA PHE A 293 -1.48 15.16 -19.48
C PHE A 293 -1.91 16.43 -18.75
N GLU A 294 -1.00 17.37 -18.55
CA GLU A 294 -1.27 18.60 -17.78
C GLU A 294 -2.40 19.46 -18.39
N SER A 295 -2.54 19.46 -19.72
CA SER A 295 -3.59 20.20 -20.44
C SER A 295 -4.67 19.29 -21.05
N GLY A 296 -4.65 18.00 -20.70
CA GLY A 296 -5.44 16.95 -21.33
C GLY A 296 -4.97 16.59 -22.75
N LEU A 297 -5.11 15.31 -23.13
CA LEU A 297 -4.95 14.83 -24.49
C LEU A 297 -6.24 15.08 -25.28
N LEU A 298 -6.16 15.87 -26.36
CA LEU A 298 -7.30 16.13 -27.24
C LEU A 298 -7.80 14.83 -27.89
N LEU A 299 -9.11 14.62 -27.88
CA LEU A 299 -9.78 13.47 -28.48
C LEU A 299 -10.05 13.62 -29.99
N GLY A 300 -9.31 14.48 -30.67
CA GLY A 300 -9.36 14.59 -32.12
C GLY A 300 -8.75 13.35 -32.78
N GLU A 301 -9.39 12.85 -33.84
CA GLU A 301 -9.02 11.58 -34.50
C GLU A 301 -7.52 11.53 -34.89
N ASP A 302 -7.00 12.59 -35.49
CA ASP A 302 -5.58 12.72 -35.87
C ASP A 302 -4.63 12.69 -34.65
N VAL A 303 -5.00 13.32 -33.53
CA VAL A 303 -4.16 13.35 -32.31
C VAL A 303 -4.13 11.95 -31.68
N THR A 304 -5.29 11.32 -31.55
CA THR A 304 -5.42 9.99 -30.97
C THR A 304 -4.74 8.92 -31.83
N GLU A 305 -4.87 8.98 -33.16
CA GLU A 305 -4.19 8.03 -34.06
C GLU A 305 -2.68 8.21 -34.04
N LYS A 306 -2.15 9.44 -34.05
CA LYS A 306 -0.71 9.69 -33.88
C LYS A 306 -0.18 9.16 -32.55
N PHE A 307 -0.97 9.26 -31.49
CA PHE A 307 -0.61 8.72 -30.18
C PHE A 307 -0.54 7.17 -30.22
N ILE A 308 -1.57 6.53 -30.78
CA ILE A 308 -1.63 5.07 -30.94
C ILE A 308 -0.50 4.57 -31.84
N GLU A 309 -0.24 5.23 -32.96
CA GLU A 309 0.81 4.88 -33.90
C GLU A 309 2.18 4.93 -33.21
N LYS A 310 2.47 5.99 -32.44
CA LYS A 310 3.73 6.10 -31.68
C LYS A 310 3.93 4.95 -30.69
N LEU A 311 2.88 4.57 -29.96
CA LEU A 311 2.95 3.46 -29.00
C LEU A 311 3.06 2.09 -29.67
N THR A 312 2.42 1.91 -30.82
CA THR A 312 2.35 0.63 -31.53
C THR A 312 3.47 0.42 -32.54
N ARG A 313 4.23 1.47 -32.89
CA ARG A 313 5.30 1.41 -33.90
C ARG A 313 6.42 0.40 -33.59
N PHE A 314 6.71 0.19 -32.30
CA PHE A 314 7.79 -0.69 -31.86
C PHE A 314 7.33 -1.76 -30.85
N ALA A 315 6.11 -1.64 -30.33
CA ALA A 315 5.50 -2.69 -29.51
C ALA A 315 4.96 -3.77 -30.45
N SER A 316 4.91 -5.02 -29.99
CA SER A 316 4.25 -6.06 -30.78
C SER A 316 2.82 -5.60 -31.07
N ALA A 317 2.41 -5.61 -32.33
CA ALA A 317 1.05 -5.27 -32.74
C ALA A 317 -0.01 -6.23 -32.14
N THR A 318 0.43 -7.22 -31.37
CA THR A 318 -0.37 -8.24 -30.69
C THR A 318 -0.38 -8.10 -29.17
N ALA A 319 0.29 -7.09 -28.60
CA ALA A 319 0.39 -6.93 -27.15
C ALA A 319 -1.00 -6.84 -26.53
N TYR A 320 -1.31 -7.78 -25.63
CA TYR A 320 -2.59 -7.81 -24.95
C TYR A 320 -2.53 -6.93 -23.70
N VAL A 321 -3.46 -5.98 -23.61
CA VAL A 321 -3.45 -4.94 -22.59
C VAL A 321 -4.86 -4.61 -22.13
N GLU A 322 -4.92 -3.99 -20.96
CA GLU A 322 -6.07 -3.21 -20.53
C GLU A 322 -5.70 -1.72 -20.62
N ALA A 323 -6.41 -0.99 -21.48
CA ALA A 323 -6.29 0.46 -21.56
C ALA A 323 -7.39 1.12 -20.73
N SER A 324 -7.05 2.21 -20.05
CA SER A 324 -8.00 3.03 -19.30
C SER A 324 -7.75 4.52 -19.52
N ALA A 325 -8.82 5.29 -19.70
CA ALA A 325 -8.79 6.75 -19.77
C ALA A 325 -9.61 7.33 -18.62
N GLU A 326 -9.07 8.35 -17.95
CA GLU A 326 -9.74 9.09 -16.87
C GLU A 326 -9.83 10.57 -17.26
N VAL A 327 -11.00 11.19 -17.02
CA VAL A 327 -11.27 12.60 -17.33
C VAL A 327 -11.80 13.33 -16.10
N LYS A 328 -10.99 14.17 -15.49
CA LYS A 328 -11.21 14.84 -14.20
C LYS A 328 -12.13 16.05 -14.30
#